data_AF-A0A7G8BW30-F1
#
_entry.id   AF-A0A7G8BW30-F1
#
_cell.length_a   1.000
_cell.length_b   1.000
_cell.length_c   1.000
_cell.angle_alpha   90.00
_cell.angle_beta   90.00
_cell.angle_gamma   90.00
#
_symmetry.space_group_name_H-M   'P 1'
#
loop_
_entity.id
_entity.type
_entity.pdbx_description
1 polymer ?
#
loop_
_entity_poly.entity_id
_entity_poly.type
_entity_poly.pdbx_seq_one_letter_code
_entity_poly.pdbx_strand_id
1 'polypeptide(L)' 'MEHIQNGQCGLCTHFGEGHGTAPALITIMKSHEAPLNMVDECGHPKHATLHLKVTPISGCDGFAPAARA' A
#
# COMPACT_ATOMS: atom_id res chain seq x y z
N MET A 1 -12.27 -2.70 9.16
CA MET A 1 -11.85 -2.41 7.78
C MET A 1 -12.04 -0.92 7.58
N GLU A 2 -11.10 -0.24 6.94
CA GLU A 2 -11.27 1.13 6.49
C GLU A 2 -11.23 1.19 4.97
N HIS A 3 -12.00 2.12 4.42
CA HIS A 3 -12.09 2.34 2.99
C HIS A 3 -10.89 3.15 2.50
N ILE A 4 -10.25 2.67 1.45
CA ILE A 4 -9.05 3.25 0.87
C ILE A 4 -9.41 4.06 -0.37
N GLN A 5 -8.78 5.23 -0.47
CA GLN A 5 -8.97 6.23 -1.49
C GLN A 5 -7.67 6.43 -2.27
N ASN A 6 -7.79 6.94 -3.50
CA ASN A 6 -6.62 7.32 -4.29
C ASN A 6 -5.76 8.33 -3.51
N GLY A 7 -4.44 8.11 -3.50
CA GLY A 7 -3.50 8.87 -2.67
C GLY A 7 -3.04 8.14 -1.40
N GLN A 8 -3.67 7.01 -1.05
CA GLN A 8 -3.27 6.20 0.10
C GLN A 8 -2.37 5.03 -0.30
N CYS A 9 -1.51 4.59 0.63
CA CYS A 9 -0.54 3.52 0.43
C CYS A 9 -1.17 2.22 -0.09
N GLY A 10 -2.36 1.85 0.37
CA GLY A 10 -3.01 0.60 0.00
C GLY A 10 -3.36 0.48 -1.49
N LEU A 11 -3.41 1.60 -2.22
CA LEU A 11 -3.59 1.63 -3.69
C LEU A 11 -2.31 2.05 -4.43
N CYS A 12 -1.20 2.17 -3.71
CA CYS A 12 0.08 2.56 -4.26
C CYS A 12 0.89 1.33 -4.69
N THR A 13 1.58 1.42 -5.84
CA THR A 13 2.45 0.34 -6.34
C THR A 13 3.64 0.05 -5.43
N HIS A 14 4.03 1.00 -4.59
CA HIS A 14 5.17 0.88 -3.68
C HIS A 14 4.83 0.20 -2.36
N PHE A 15 3.54 0.04 -2.06
CA PHE A 15 3.11 -0.57 -0.80
C PHE A 15 3.21 -2.09 -0.91
N GLY A 16 4.03 -2.69 -0.05
CA GLY A 16 4.32 -4.11 -0.06
C GLY A 16 5.00 -4.59 -1.33
N GLU A 17 5.77 -3.74 -2.02
CA GLU A 17 6.46 -4.09 -3.28
C GLU A 17 7.36 -5.34 -3.12
N GLY A 18 7.92 -5.56 -1.92
CA GLY A 18 8.71 -6.76 -1.59
C GLY A 18 7.92 -8.07 -1.50
N HIS A 19 6.59 -7.99 -1.41
CA HIS A 19 5.66 -9.12 -1.36
C HIS A 19 4.35 -8.80 -2.09
N GLY A 20 4.44 -8.12 -3.25
CA GLY A 20 3.29 -7.62 -4.02
C GLY A 20 2.29 -8.69 -4.51
N THR A 21 2.66 -9.96 -4.42
CA THR A 21 1.79 -11.11 -4.68
C THR A 21 1.00 -11.58 -3.45
N ALA A 22 1.13 -10.89 -2.31
CA ALA A 22 0.36 -11.20 -1.12
C ALA A 22 -1.14 -11.03 -1.40
N PRO A 23 -1.97 -12.06 -1.08
CA PRO A 23 -3.39 -12.02 -1.38
C PRO A 23 -4.11 -10.84 -0.70
N ALA A 24 -3.60 -10.37 0.45
CA ALA A 24 -4.13 -9.20 1.14
C ALA A 24 -4.01 -7.91 0.31
N LEU A 25 -2.88 -7.68 -0.36
CA LEU A 25 -2.68 -6.49 -1.22
C LEU A 25 -3.62 -6.51 -2.44
N ILE A 26 -3.79 -7.69 -3.05
CA ILE A 26 -4.73 -7.90 -4.15
C ILE A 26 -6.17 -7.63 -3.70
N THR A 27 -6.56 -8.11 -2.51
CA THR A 27 -7.89 -7.83 -1.95
C THR A 27 -8.07 -6.34 -1.69
N ILE A 28 -7.07 -5.64 -1.15
CA ILE A 28 -7.15 -4.19 -0.91
C ILE A 28 -7.33 -3.42 -2.21
N MET A 29 -6.56 -3.76 -3.24
CA MET A 29 -6.69 -3.13 -4.56
C MET A 29 -8.06 -3.38 -5.21
N LYS A 30 -8.67 -4.54 -4.95
CA LYS A 30 -9.93 -4.93 -5.57
C LYS A 30 -11.18 -4.45 -4.81
N SER A 31 -11.14 -4.53 -3.48
CA SER A 31 -12.23 -4.13 -2.60
C SER A 31 -12.15 -2.68 -2.16
N HIS A 32 -10.99 -2.02 -2.33
CA HIS A 32 -10.69 -0.70 -1.76
C HIS A 32 -10.88 -0.67 -0.23
N GLU A 33 -10.62 -1.80 0.43
CA GLU A 33 -10.80 -1.96 1.87
C GLU A 33 -9.60 -2.66 2.46
N ALA A 34 -9.08 -2.12 3.57
CA ALA A 34 -7.98 -2.75 4.29
C ALA A 34 -8.23 -2.85 5.80
N PRO A 35 -7.57 -3.81 6.47
CA PRO A 35 -7.54 -3.84 7.92
C PRO A 35 -6.74 -2.67 8.47
N LEU A 36 -7.22 -2.05 9.55
CA LEU A 36 -6.54 -0.95 10.26
C LEU A 36 -5.22 -1.37 10.90
N ASN A 37 -5.16 -2.64 11.28
CA ASN A 37 -4.03 -3.32 11.87
C ASN A 37 -3.06 -3.89 10.84
N MET A 38 -3.33 -3.71 9.54
CA MET A 38 -2.39 -4.08 8.49
C MET A 38 -1.29 -3.04 8.39
N VAL A 39 -0.05 -3.50 8.51
CA VAL A 39 1.14 -2.67 8.39
C VAL A 39 2.05 -3.38 7.41
N ASP A 40 2.54 -2.64 6.43
CA ASP A 40 3.32 -3.18 5.34
C ASP A 40 4.44 -2.21 4.96
N GLU A 41 5.41 -2.69 4.19
CA GLU A 41 6.60 -1.91 3.87
C GLU A 41 6.34 -0.94 2.71
N CYS A 42 6.89 0.27 2.80
CA CYS A 42 6.91 1.23 1.71
C CYS A 42 8.20 1.06 0.91
N GLY A 43 8.08 0.49 -0.29
CA GLY A 43 9.16 0.31 -1.26
C GLY A 43 9.54 1.58 -2.04
N HIS A 44 8.97 2.75 -1.69
CA HIS A 44 9.23 3.98 -2.43
C HIS A 44 10.74 4.28 -2.41
N PRO A 45 11.41 4.52 -3.56
CA PRO A 45 12.87 4.56 -3.65
C PRO A 45 13.55 5.61 -2.76
N LYS A 46 12.86 6.72 -2.47
CA LYS A 46 13.32 7.73 -1.49
C LYS A 46 13.34 7.21 -0.03
N HIS A 47 12.56 6.19 0.27
CA HIS A 47 12.35 5.62 1.61
C HIS A 47 12.78 4.16 1.73
N ALA A 48 13.16 3.52 0.62
CA ALA A 48 13.56 2.11 0.58
C ALA A 48 14.73 1.81 1.54
N THR A 49 15.66 2.75 1.70
CA THR A 49 16.81 2.61 2.63
C THR A 49 16.41 2.71 4.11
N LEU A 50 15.24 3.27 4.40
CA LEU A 50 14.72 3.46 5.76
C LEU A 50 13.79 2.32 6.18
N HIS A 51 13.45 1.40 5.27
CA HIS A 51 12.54 0.28 5.54
C HIS A 51 11.26 0.73 6.26
N LEU A 52 10.67 1.83 5.78
CA LEU A 52 9.51 2.42 6.43
C LEU A 52 8.32 1.46 6.37
N LYS A 53 7.67 1.27 7.51
CA LYS A 53 6.44 0.50 7.63
C LYS A 53 5.28 1.45 7.79
N VAL A 54 4.30 1.33 6.91
CA VAL A 54 3.14 2.21 6.83
C VAL A 54 1.87 1.38 6.84
N THR A 55 0.76 2.01 7.21
CA THR A 55 -0.56 1.37 7.06
C THR A 55 -1.10 1.62 5.66
N PRO A 56 -1.95 0.75 5.11
CA PRO A 56 -2.54 0.95 3.79
C PRO A 56 -3.43 2.22 3.74
N ILE A 57 -3.96 2.67 4.87
CA ILE A 57 -4.73 3.92 4.99
C ILE A 57 -3.86 5.18 5.09
N SER A 58 -2.53 5.03 5.24
CA SER A 58 -1.65 6.19 5.32
C SER A 58 -1.63 6.94 3.98
N GLY A 59 -1.62 8.26 4.03
CA GLY A 59 -1.40 9.08 2.84
C GLY A 59 0.03 8.93 2.33
N CYS A 60 0.19 8.84 1.02
CA CYS A 60 1.48 8.72 0.35
C CYS A 60 1.73 9.94 -0.54
N ASP A 61 2.76 10.72 -0.20
CA ASP A 61 3.15 11.91 -0.99
C ASP A 61 3.73 11.51 -2.36
N GLY A 62 4.37 10.33 -2.42
CA GLY A 62 4.86 9.70 -3.65
C GLY A 62 3.87 8.69 -4.25
N PHE A 63 2.56 8.93 -4.12
CA PHE A 63 1.54 8.00 -4.58
C PHE A 63 1.67 7.73 -6.09
N ALA A 64 1.89 6.46 -6.43
CA ALA A 64 1.83 5.95 -7.78
C ALA A 64 0.76 4.86 -7.83
N PRO A 65 -0.33 5.04 -8.61
CA PRO A 65 -1.41 4.07 -8.63
C PRO A 65 -0.89 2.71 -9.10
N ALA A 66 -1.16 1.66 -8.33
CA ALA A 66 -0.84 0.30 -8.73
C ALA A 66 -1.55 -0.01 -10.06
N ALA A 67 -0.78 -0.36 -11.09
CA ALA A 67 -1.30 -0.62 -12.42
C ALA A 67 -2.04 -1.98 -12.45
N ARG A 68 -3.29 -1.96 -11.95
CA ARG A 68 -4.34 -2.99 -12.00
C ARG A 68 -3.89 -4.40 -11.59
N ALA A 69 -4.41 -4.86 -10.45
CA ALA A 69 -4.54 -6.29 -10.15
C ALA A 69 -5.46 -6.99 -11.18
#